data_AF-A0ABD6ARG4-F1
#
_entry.id   AF-A0ABD6ARG4-F1
#
_cell.length_a   1.000
_cell.length_b   1.000
_cell.length_c   1.000
_cell.angle_alpha   90.00
_cell.angle_beta   90.00
_cell.angle_gamma   90.00
#
_symmetry.space_group_name_H-M   'P 1'
#
loop_
_entity.id
_entity.type
_entity.pdbx_description
1 polymer ?
#
loop_
_entity_poly.entity_id
_entity_poly.type
_entity_poly.pdbx_seq_one_letter_code
_entity_poly.pdbx_strand_id
1 'polypeptide(L)'
;MRSELRERREKTWDLLVVKGLDYGDVVERLATQYDVTASAIESDIHRMDDWLPKLDAGSTSSGLSRLRELRQNRQRYQQLAVEARREGDIDQELRVRRRIDQAIDLDVSLAQSLGLTVREPEEVTVAVDEDVDELRREIRSAIEYQEAS
;
A
#
# COMPACT_ATOMS: atom_id res chain seq x y z
N MET A 1 -15.37 -2.90 -24.63
CA MET A 1 -14.19 -3.79 -24.54
C MET A 1 -14.64 -5.19 -24.87
N ARG A 2 -13.85 -6.03 -25.58
CA ARG A 2 -14.19 -7.46 -25.71
C ARG A 2 -14.25 -8.07 -24.30
N SER A 3 -15.27 -8.86 -24.00
CA SER A 3 -15.54 -9.41 -22.65
C SER A 3 -14.34 -10.17 -22.08
N GLU A 4 -13.70 -10.98 -22.92
CA GLU A 4 -12.55 -11.81 -22.55
C GLU A 4 -11.29 -10.99 -22.22
N LEU A 5 -11.00 -9.93 -22.99
CA LEU A 5 -9.90 -9.00 -22.68
C LEU A 5 -10.13 -8.24 -21.38
N ARG A 6 -11.41 -7.95 -21.07
CA ARG A 6 -11.82 -7.32 -19.82
C ARG A 6 -11.59 -8.21 -18.63
N GLU A 7 -12.10 -9.43 -18.71
CA GLU A 7 -11.95 -10.42 -17.66
C GLU A 7 -10.48 -10.76 -17.41
N ARG A 8 -9.68 -10.93 -18.48
CA ARG A 8 -8.24 -11.16 -18.36
C ARG A 8 -7.54 -10.04 -17.60
N ARG A 9 -7.83 -8.78 -17.93
CA ARG A 9 -7.23 -7.60 -17.28
C ARG A 9 -7.68 -7.43 -15.83
N GLU A 10 -8.97 -7.66 -15.55
CA GLU A 10 -9.48 -7.73 -14.18
C GLU A 10 -8.75 -8.81 -13.38
N LYS A 11 -8.50 -9.98 -13.99
CA LYS A 11 -7.77 -11.09 -13.37
C LYS A 11 -6.27 -10.79 -13.18
N THR A 12 -5.62 -10.16 -14.15
CA THR A 12 -4.24 -9.67 -14.04
C THR A 12 -4.09 -8.74 -12.85
N TRP A 13 -5.02 -7.80 -12.69
CA TRP A 13 -5.03 -6.89 -11.56
C TRP A 13 -5.29 -7.61 -10.22
N ASP A 14 -6.28 -8.51 -10.17
CA ASP A 14 -6.59 -9.32 -8.98
C ASP A 14 -5.36 -10.11 -8.50
N LEU A 15 -4.66 -10.81 -9.41
CA LEU A 15 -3.54 -11.64 -9.02
C LEU A 15 -2.32 -10.82 -8.57
N LEU A 16 -1.97 -9.74 -9.28
CA LEU A 16 -0.77 -8.94 -8.97
C LEU A 16 -0.99 -7.95 -7.81
N VAL A 17 -2.11 -7.25 -7.81
CA VAL A 17 -2.31 -6.06 -6.96
C VAL A 17 -3.16 -6.35 -5.73
N VAL A 18 -4.07 -7.32 -5.83
CA VAL A 18 -4.92 -7.74 -4.70
C VAL A 18 -4.25 -8.87 -3.93
N LYS A 19 -3.90 -9.95 -4.63
CA LYS A 19 -3.32 -11.15 -4.01
C LYS A 19 -1.81 -11.06 -3.81
N GLY A 20 -1.15 -10.08 -4.42
CA GLY A 20 0.29 -9.86 -4.27
C GLY A 20 1.14 -11.02 -4.77
N LEU A 21 0.66 -11.76 -5.78
CA LEU A 21 1.41 -12.87 -6.36
C LEU A 21 2.62 -12.37 -7.16
N ASP A 22 3.62 -13.25 -7.30
CA ASP A 22 4.82 -12.96 -8.08
C ASP A 22 4.50 -12.70 -9.55
N TYR A 23 5.25 -11.79 -10.16
CA TYR A 23 5.09 -11.40 -11.56
C TYR A 23 5.16 -12.61 -12.52
N GLY A 24 6.16 -13.48 -12.34
CA GLY A 24 6.35 -14.66 -13.18
C GLY A 24 5.18 -15.63 -13.07
N ASP A 25 4.76 -15.91 -11.84
CA ASP A 25 3.62 -16.80 -11.55
C ASP A 25 2.32 -16.30 -12.18
N VAL A 26 2.07 -14.98 -12.13
CA VAL A 26 0.87 -14.40 -12.73
C VAL A 26 0.91 -14.48 -14.25
N VAL A 27 2.06 -14.20 -14.87
CA VAL A 27 2.23 -14.26 -16.33
C VAL A 27 2.00 -15.68 -16.83
N GLU A 28 2.66 -16.67 -16.24
CA GLU A 28 2.54 -18.08 -16.66
C GLU A 28 1.11 -18.60 -16.49
N ARG A 29 0.50 -18.29 -15.33
CA ARG A 29 -0.85 -18.74 -15.00
C ARG A 29 -1.91 -18.14 -15.93
N LEU A 30 -1.83 -16.84 -16.21
CA LEU A 30 -2.81 -16.17 -17.07
C LEU A 30 -2.60 -16.46 -18.55
N ALA A 31 -1.35 -16.64 -18.98
CA ALA A 31 -1.04 -17.10 -20.33
C ALA A 31 -1.71 -18.46 -20.60
N THR A 32 -1.57 -19.40 -19.66
CA THR A 32 -2.20 -20.71 -19.75
C THR A 32 -3.72 -20.63 -19.65
N GLN A 33 -4.26 -19.85 -18.70
CA GLN A 33 -5.70 -19.77 -18.45
C GLN A 33 -6.48 -19.17 -19.64
N TYR A 34 -5.92 -18.18 -20.31
CA TYR A 34 -6.57 -17.47 -21.41
C TYR A 34 -6.06 -17.88 -22.79
N ASP A 35 -5.24 -18.94 -22.87
CA ASP A 35 -4.60 -19.42 -24.11
C ASP A 35 -3.94 -18.30 -24.92
N VAL A 36 -3.14 -17.47 -24.24
CA VAL A 36 -2.40 -16.35 -24.83
C VAL A 36 -0.92 -16.42 -24.52
N THR A 37 -0.10 -15.70 -25.30
CA THR A 37 1.33 -15.62 -25.04
C THR A 37 1.64 -14.89 -23.74
N ALA A 38 2.71 -15.30 -23.05
CA ALA A 38 3.25 -14.57 -21.90
C ALA A 38 3.41 -13.08 -22.23
N SER A 39 3.98 -12.74 -23.40
CA SER A 39 4.15 -11.35 -23.85
C SER A 39 2.85 -10.54 -23.93
N ALA A 40 1.70 -11.18 -24.18
CA ALA A 40 0.41 -10.49 -24.20
C ALA A 40 -0.02 -10.10 -22.78
N ILE A 41 0.23 -10.98 -21.79
CA ILE A 41 -0.01 -10.68 -20.37
C ILE A 41 0.97 -9.62 -19.88
N GLU A 42 2.25 -9.73 -20.21
CA GLU A 42 3.26 -8.72 -19.87
C GLU A 42 2.90 -7.34 -20.44
N SER A 43 2.38 -7.30 -21.67
CA SER A 43 1.89 -6.07 -22.29
C SER A 43 0.66 -5.52 -21.57
N ASP A 44 -0.26 -6.39 -21.13
CA ASP A 44 -1.38 -5.97 -20.30
C ASP A 44 -0.91 -5.40 -18.95
N ILE A 45 0.09 -6.01 -18.31
CA ILE A 45 0.67 -5.51 -17.06
C ILE A 45 1.34 -4.15 -17.27
N HIS A 46 2.16 -4.00 -18.30
CA HIS A 46 2.83 -2.74 -18.62
C HIS A 46 1.85 -1.60 -18.92
N ARG A 47 0.71 -1.93 -19.52
CA ARG A 47 -0.33 -0.96 -19.88
C ARG A 47 -1.45 -0.86 -18.84
N MET A 48 -1.23 -1.38 -17.64
CA MET A 48 -2.25 -1.45 -16.59
C MET A 48 -2.87 -0.08 -16.29
N ASP A 49 -2.04 0.98 -16.27
CA ASP A 49 -2.51 2.35 -16.06
C ASP A 49 -3.48 2.85 -17.13
N ASP A 50 -3.35 2.38 -18.37
CA ASP A 50 -4.15 2.84 -19.51
C ASP A 50 -5.57 2.22 -19.55
N TRP A 51 -5.71 0.99 -19.04
CA TRP A 51 -6.96 0.24 -19.12
C TRP A 51 -7.69 0.09 -17.79
N LEU A 52 -6.99 0.16 -16.66
CA LEU A 52 -7.60 0.00 -15.34
C LEU A 52 -8.69 1.05 -15.05
N PRO A 53 -8.57 2.35 -15.43
CA PRO A 53 -9.68 3.31 -15.32
C PRO A 53 -10.92 2.93 -16.14
N LYS A 54 -10.73 2.20 -17.24
CA LYS A 54 -11.81 1.78 -18.15
C LYS A 54 -12.51 0.51 -17.66
N LEU A 55 -11.88 -0.26 -16.78
CA LEU A 55 -12.55 -1.32 -16.05
C LEU A 55 -13.59 -0.72 -15.10
N ASP A 56 -13.20 0.28 -14.33
CA ASP A 56 -14.08 0.86 -13.32
C ASP A 56 -15.32 1.56 -13.91
N ALA A 57 -15.17 2.25 -15.05
CA ALA A 57 -16.26 2.96 -15.73
C ALA A 57 -17.44 2.06 -16.19
N GLY A 58 -17.28 0.73 -16.20
CA GLY A 58 -18.30 -0.23 -16.61
C GLY A 58 -18.79 -1.17 -15.51
N SER A 59 -18.25 -1.08 -14.29
CA SER A 59 -18.63 -1.96 -13.18
C SER A 59 -19.39 -1.18 -12.11
N THR A 60 -20.47 -1.75 -11.58
CA THR A 60 -21.23 -1.22 -10.44
C THR A 60 -20.38 -1.15 -9.14
N SER A 61 -19.14 -1.64 -9.16
CA SER A 61 -18.19 -1.60 -8.05
C SER A 61 -17.32 -0.35 -8.07
N SER A 62 -17.88 0.80 -7.65
CA SER A 62 -17.12 2.05 -7.42
C SER A 62 -16.02 1.92 -6.36
N GLY A 63 -15.97 0.80 -5.64
CA GLY A 63 -14.99 0.52 -4.60
C GLY A 63 -13.57 0.36 -5.14
N LEU A 64 -13.39 -0.08 -6.39
CA LEU A 64 -12.06 -0.36 -6.96
C LEU A 64 -11.29 0.92 -7.31
N SER A 65 -11.91 1.89 -7.99
CA SER A 65 -11.30 3.22 -8.13
C SER A 65 -11.06 3.92 -6.81
N ARG A 66 -11.99 3.78 -5.85
CA ARG A 66 -11.87 4.39 -4.52
C ARG A 66 -10.66 3.84 -3.77
N LEU A 67 -10.42 2.54 -3.87
CA LEU A 67 -9.27 1.86 -3.26
C LEU A 67 -7.95 2.28 -3.93
N ARG A 68 -7.96 2.50 -5.25
CA ARG A 68 -6.83 3.04 -5.99
C ARG A 68 -6.51 4.49 -5.60
N GLU A 69 -7.53 5.33 -5.49
CA GLU A 69 -7.42 6.72 -5.05
C GLU A 69 -6.87 6.79 -3.62
N LEU A 70 -7.32 5.91 -2.72
CA LEU A 70 -6.79 5.80 -1.36
C LEU A 70 -5.30 5.42 -1.35
N ARG A 71 -4.89 4.44 -2.17
CA ARG A 71 -3.48 4.02 -2.28
C ARG A 71 -2.59 5.12 -2.87
N GLN A 72 -3.05 5.84 -3.88
CA GLN A 72 -2.32 7.00 -4.45
C GLN A 72 -2.20 8.14 -3.44
N ASN A 73 -3.28 8.45 -2.71
CA ASN A 73 -3.26 9.46 -1.66
C ASN A 73 -2.31 9.07 -0.51
N ARG A 74 -2.26 7.79 -0.13
CA ARG A 74 -1.30 7.29 0.86
C ARG A 74 0.14 7.52 0.42
N GLN A 75 0.48 7.22 -0.84
CA GLN A 75 1.82 7.46 -1.38
C GLN A 75 2.19 8.94 -1.35
N ARG A 76 1.24 9.82 -1.67
CA ARG A 76 1.43 11.27 -1.59
C ARG A 76 1.61 11.76 -0.15
N TYR A 77 0.87 11.21 0.81
CA TYR A 77 1.07 11.54 2.22
C TYR A 77 2.42 11.05 2.74
N GLN A 78 2.91 9.89 2.31
CA GLN A 78 4.25 9.42 2.64
C GLN A 78 5.34 10.39 2.16
N GLN A 79 5.20 10.92 0.95
CA GLN A 79 6.11 11.95 0.42
C GLN A 79 6.08 13.22 1.27
N LEU A 80 4.88 13.71 1.62
CA LEU A 80 4.71 14.90 2.47
C LEU A 80 5.26 14.70 3.89
N ALA A 81 5.16 13.50 4.47
CA ALA A 81 5.75 13.20 5.77
C ALA A 81 7.28 13.23 5.72
N VAL A 82 7.88 12.71 4.64
CA VAL A 82 9.32 12.77 4.42
C VAL A 82 9.80 14.20 4.20
N GLU A 83 9.05 15.02 3.47
CA GLU A 83 9.35 16.45 3.28
C GLU A 83 9.28 17.21 4.60
N ALA A 84 8.20 17.07 5.37
CA ALA A 84 8.06 17.71 6.68
C ALA A 84 9.20 17.32 7.64
N ARG A 85 9.62 16.04 7.64
CA ARG A 85 10.77 15.56 8.41
C ARG A 85 12.08 16.25 7.98
N ARG A 86 12.31 16.42 6.68
CA ARG A 86 13.51 17.09 6.14
C ARG A 86 13.54 18.57 6.50
N GLU A 87 12.37 19.21 6.56
CA GLU A 87 12.21 20.62 6.92
C GLU A 87 12.25 20.86 8.44
N GLY A 88 12.25 19.79 9.25
CA GLY A 88 12.25 19.88 10.70
C GLY A 88 10.89 20.25 11.29
N ASP A 89 9.82 20.23 10.51
CA ASP A 89 8.45 20.48 10.97
C ASP A 89 7.83 19.18 11.53
N ILE A 90 8.18 18.90 12.78
CA ILE A 90 7.76 17.69 13.51
C ILE A 90 6.23 17.64 13.68
N ASP A 91 5.58 18.79 13.89
CA ASP A 91 4.12 18.86 14.06
C ASP A 91 3.37 18.57 12.76
N GLN A 92 3.92 18.97 11.62
CA GLN A 92 3.40 18.62 10.31
C GLN A 92 3.66 17.14 9.98
N GLU A 93 4.85 16.62 10.28
CA GLU A 93 5.15 15.19 10.11
C GLU A 93 4.16 14.31 10.89
N LEU A 94 3.95 14.59 12.18
CA LEU A 94 3.02 13.82 13.03
C LEU A 94 1.57 13.89 12.54
N ARG A 95 1.12 15.04 12.03
CA ARG A 95 -0.23 15.19 11.46
C ARG A 95 -0.40 14.40 10.17
N VAL A 96 0.62 14.40 9.31
CA VAL A 96 0.59 13.65 8.06
C VAL A 96 0.65 12.15 8.34
N ARG A 97 1.45 11.69 9.31
CA ARG A 97 1.50 10.27 9.72
C ARG A 97 0.15 9.76 10.23
N ARG A 98 -0.53 10.50 11.10
CA ARG A 98 -1.88 10.10 11.56
C ARG A 98 -2.89 10.00 10.41
N ARG A 99 -2.76 10.83 9.36
CA ARG A 99 -3.59 10.73 8.15
C ARG A 99 -3.25 9.51 7.30
N ILE A 100 -1.99 9.07 7.30
CA ILE A 100 -1.56 7.84 6.64
C ILE A 100 -2.25 6.64 7.31
N ASP A 101 -2.22 6.58 8.65
CA ASP A 101 -2.84 5.48 9.41
C ASP A 101 -4.35 5.39 9.13
N GLN A 102 -5.05 6.52 9.19
CA GLN A 102 -6.48 6.58 8.85
C GLN A 102 -6.78 6.16 7.41
N ALA A 103 -5.89 6.50 6.46
CA ALA A 103 -6.04 6.07 5.07
C ALA A 103 -5.78 4.58 4.87
N ILE A 104 -4.89 3.98 5.68
CA ILE A 104 -4.65 2.54 5.71
C ILE A 104 -5.88 1.80 6.25
N ASP A 105 -6.46 2.27 7.35
CA ASP A 105 -7.66 1.65 7.93
C ASP A 105 -8.84 1.65 6.94
N LEU A 106 -9.02 2.76 6.23
CA LEU A 106 -10.03 2.88 5.17
C LEU A 106 -9.73 1.99 3.96
N ASP A 107 -8.46 1.85 3.54
CA ASP A 107 -8.03 0.94 2.47
C ASP A 107 -8.30 -0.52 2.87
N VAL A 108 -7.96 -0.90 4.11
CA VAL A 108 -8.19 -2.25 4.65
C VAL A 108 -9.67 -2.57 4.75
N SER A 109 -10.48 -1.66 5.33
CA SER A 109 -11.93 -1.84 5.46
C SER A 109 -12.61 -1.97 4.09
N LEU A 110 -12.22 -1.12 3.14
CA LEU A 110 -12.76 -1.17 1.79
C LEU A 110 -12.30 -2.45 1.06
N ALA A 111 -11.04 -2.85 1.22
CA ALA A 111 -10.52 -4.10 0.69
C ALA A 111 -11.29 -5.31 1.23
N GLN A 112 -11.55 -5.38 2.54
CA GLN A 112 -12.33 -6.44 3.16
C GLN A 112 -13.77 -6.45 2.65
N SER A 113 -14.42 -5.29 2.54
CA SER A 113 -15.80 -5.16 2.03
C SER A 113 -15.95 -5.62 0.58
N LEU A 114 -14.88 -5.51 -0.21
CA LEU A 114 -14.79 -5.96 -1.59
C LEU A 114 -14.33 -7.43 -1.70
N GLY A 115 -14.10 -8.12 -0.58
CA GLY A 115 -13.59 -9.51 -0.55
C GLY A 115 -12.14 -9.65 -1.02
N LEU A 116 -11.37 -8.55 -0.99
CA LEU A 116 -10.00 -8.47 -1.51
C LEU A 116 -8.94 -8.90 -0.49
N THR A 117 -9.27 -8.97 0.81
CA THR A 117 -8.36 -9.40 1.88
C THR A 117 -9.06 -10.35 2.86
N VAL A 118 -8.38 -11.45 3.23
CA VAL A 118 -8.85 -12.45 4.23
C VAL A 118 -8.10 -12.31 5.56
N ARG A 119 -6.98 -11.58 5.60
CA ARG A 119 -6.16 -11.41 6.81
C ARG A 119 -6.56 -10.11 7.53
N GLU A 120 -6.93 -10.24 8.80
CA GLU A 120 -6.95 -9.10 9.73
C GLU A 120 -5.58 -8.44 9.73
N PRO A 121 -5.48 -7.10 9.84
CA PRO A 121 -4.18 -6.45 9.99
C PRO A 121 -3.51 -7.04 11.23
N GLU A 122 -2.36 -7.69 11.06
CA GLU A 122 -1.50 -8.02 12.19
C GLU A 122 -1.17 -6.69 12.87
N GLU A 123 -1.59 -6.56 14.13
CA GLU A 123 -1.27 -5.43 14.97
C GLU A 123 0.26 -5.32 15.00
N VAL A 124 0.81 -4.37 14.24
CA VAL A 124 2.24 -4.09 14.26
C VAL A 124 2.52 -3.40 15.58
N THR A 125 2.77 -4.20 16.62
CA THR A 125 3.47 -3.71 17.80
C THR A 125 4.85 -3.29 17.31
N VAL A 126 5.04 -1.98 17.10
CA VAL A 126 6.38 -1.44 16.99
C VAL A 126 7.04 -1.78 18.31
N ALA A 127 7.89 -2.79 18.31
CA ALA A 127 8.83 -3.01 19.39
C ALA A 127 9.61 -1.71 19.47
N VAL A 128 9.27 -0.88 20.45
CA VAL A 128 10.10 0.25 20.82
C VAL A 128 11.38 -0.42 21.30
N ASP A 129 12.42 -0.38 20.47
CA ASP A 129 13.71 -0.99 20.75
C ASP A 129 14.09 -0.65 22.21
N GLU A 130 14.40 -1.67 23.01
CA GLU A 130 14.84 -1.55 24.40
C GLU A 130 16.04 -0.57 24.54
N ASP A 131 16.75 -0.33 23.43
CA ASP A 131 17.81 0.66 23.26
C ASP A 131 17.38 2.10 23.58
N VAL A 132 16.11 2.47 23.36
CA VAL A 132 15.61 3.83 23.67
C VAL A 132 15.54 4.08 25.17
N ASP A 133 15.19 3.05 25.95
CA ASP A 133 15.13 3.17 27.40
C ASP A 133 16.52 3.10 28.04
N GLU A 134 17.48 2.40 27.42
CA GLU A 134 18.89 2.42 27.81
C GLU A 134 19.52 3.80 27.53
N LEU A 135 19.31 4.36 26.33
CA LEU A 135 19.74 5.73 25.99
C LEU A 135 19.14 6.79 26.92
N ARG A 136 17.86 6.65 27.29
CA ARG A 136 17.22 7.57 28.25
C ARG A 136 17.79 7.44 29.66
N ARG A 137 18.22 6.24 30.06
CA ARG A 137 18.85 5.99 31.36
C ARG A 137 20.26 6.56 31.41
N GLU A 138 21.04 6.41 30.33
CA GLU A 138 22.37 7.00 30.20
C GLU A 138 22.33 8.53 30.20
N ILE A 139 21.41 9.15 29.44
CA ILE A 139 21.26 10.61 29.40
C ILE A 139 20.88 11.15 30.79
N ARG A 140 19.97 10.48 31.50
CA ARG A 140 19.58 10.89 32.86
C ARG A 140 20.76 10.80 33.83
N SER A 141 21.52 9.71 33.78
CA SER A 141 22.71 9.53 34.63
C SER A 141 23.79 10.58 34.34
N ALA A 142 23.96 10.99 33.07
CA ALA A 142 24.95 11.99 32.68
C ALA A 142 24.58 13.40 33.18
N ILE A 143 23.28 13.74 33.16
CA ILE A 143 22.77 15.02 33.67
C ILE A 143 22.93 15.10 35.19
N GLU A 144 22.58 14.03 35.91
CA GLU A 144 22.72 13.96 37.38
C GLU A 144 24.19 14.05 37.83
N TYR A 145 25.13 13.56 37.02
CA TYR A 145 26.57 13.65 37.32
C TYR A 145 27.15 15.06 37.12
N GLN A 146 26.57 15.87 36.21
CA GLN A 146 26.98 17.26 35.98
C GLN A 146 26.41 18.22 37.03
N GLU A 147 25.27 17.91 37.64
CA GLU A 147 24.68 18.74 38.70
C GLU A 147 25.28 18.47 40.10
N ALA A 148 26.06 17.39 40.25
CA ALA A 148 26.68 16.98 41.51
C ALA A 148 28.19 17.37 41.64
N SER A 149 28.76 18.04 40.63
CA SER A 149 30.14 18.61 40.66
C SER A 149 30.11 20.13 40.68
#